data_AF-A0ABD0X6R3-F1
#
_entry.id   AF-A0ABD0X6R3-F1
#
_cell.length_a   1.000
_cell.length_b   1.000
_cell.length_c   1.000
_cell.angle_alpha   90.00
_cell.angle_beta   90.00
_cell.angle_gamma   90.00
#
_symmetry.space_group_name_H-M   'P 1'
#
loop_
_entity.id
_entity.type
_entity.pdbx_description
1 polymer ?
#
loop_
_entity_poly.entity_id
_entity_poly.type
_entity_poly.pdbx_seq_one_letter_code
_entity_poly.pdbx_strand_id
1 'polypeptide(L)'
;MLSGLSHATEMENICNANQISSQCSATLGGTLDHKLMNNASGYELRLRKNLTQGPEMIFTMKRNKVSTKGPTEGRSEFFINNGTFRLTNAEMADSGQYFLEVYNSKGTSIETRQIQLNIKEVENICIATQISSQCSVTLGGTLNLKLMNNASGYELRLRKNLTQGPEMIFTMKRNKVSTKGPTEGRSEFFINNGTFRLTDAEMADFGQYFLEVYNSNGTSIETRKIQLNFKALSNPGPSLPRVLIMGSAGGVLLLVMLVMLVICCIIRRRTRPGPQMQNLKVLQKEEEEDKNCGNV
;
A
#
# COMPACT_ATOMS: atom_id res chain seq x y z
N MET A 1 -2.16 -14.41 31.11
CA MET A 1 -1.24 -13.32 30.72
C MET A 1 -1.86 -12.60 29.54
N LEU A 2 -2.33 -11.37 29.75
CA LEU A 2 -3.01 -10.57 28.72
C LEU A 2 -1.99 -9.99 27.74
N SER A 3 -2.14 -10.31 26.46
CA SER A 3 -1.43 -9.67 25.36
C SER A 3 -2.03 -8.29 25.09
N GLY A 4 -1.34 -7.24 25.52
CA GLY A 4 -1.66 -5.87 25.14
C GLY A 4 -1.37 -5.65 23.66
N LEU A 5 -2.41 -5.68 22.82
CA LEU A 5 -2.37 -5.03 21.52
C LEU A 5 -2.46 -3.52 21.76
N SER A 6 -1.35 -2.81 21.62
CA SER A 6 -1.39 -1.37 21.43
C SER A 6 -2.00 -1.11 20.04
N HIS A 7 -3.30 -0.82 20.03
CA HIS A 7 -3.89 -0.05 18.94
C HIS A 7 -3.10 1.25 18.86
N ALA A 8 -2.28 1.41 17.82
CA ALA A 8 -1.82 2.72 17.41
C ALA A 8 -3.07 3.48 16.96
N THR A 9 -3.67 4.22 17.88
CA THR A 9 -4.71 5.20 17.59
C THR A 9 -4.12 6.16 16.57
N GLU A 10 -4.67 6.11 15.36
CA GLU A 10 -4.48 7.11 14.32
C GLU A 10 -4.77 8.46 14.97
N MET A 11 -3.71 9.22 15.25
CA MET A 11 -3.82 10.55 15.80
C MET A 11 -4.42 11.37 14.66
N GLU A 12 -5.74 11.57 14.66
CA GLU A 12 -6.41 12.53 13.79
C GLU A 12 -5.65 13.85 13.95
N ASN A 13 -4.81 14.17 12.97
CA ASN A 13 -3.91 15.30 13.03
C ASN A 13 -4.71 16.56 12.67
N ILE A 14 -5.71 16.87 13.50
CA ILE A 14 -6.56 18.04 13.35
C ILE A 14 -5.79 19.24 13.89
N CYS A 15 -5.29 20.06 12.98
CA CYS A 15 -4.76 21.36 13.33
C CYS A 15 -5.92 22.35 13.50
N ASN A 16 -6.09 22.89 14.70
CA ASN A 16 -7.07 23.94 14.93
C ASN A 16 -6.48 25.30 14.51
N ALA A 17 -6.92 25.82 13.37
CA ALA A 17 -6.46 27.07 12.77
C ALA A 17 -7.52 28.18 12.89
N ASN A 18 -8.16 28.25 14.05
CA ASN A 18 -9.21 29.22 14.35
C ASN A 18 -8.70 30.55 14.92
N GLN A 19 -7.39 30.68 15.13
CA GLN A 19 -6.75 31.90 15.64
C GLN A 19 -6.29 32.81 14.49
N ILE A 20 -6.03 34.09 14.79
CA ILE A 20 -5.53 35.08 13.82
C ILE A 20 -4.24 34.60 13.13
N SER A 21 -3.39 33.91 13.88
CA SER A 21 -2.20 33.22 13.36
C SER A 21 -2.15 31.81 13.92
N SER A 22 -1.82 30.82 13.09
CA SER A 22 -1.72 29.42 13.50
C SER A 22 -0.55 28.73 12.81
N GLN A 23 0.09 27.80 13.51
CA GLN A 23 1.15 26.95 12.96
C GLN A 23 0.68 25.50 12.94
N CYS A 24 0.66 24.91 11.76
CA CYS A 24 0.27 23.53 11.54
C CYS A 24 1.44 22.75 10.99
N SER A 25 1.54 21.47 11.35
CA SER A 25 2.51 20.56 10.77
C SER A 25 1.82 19.30 10.28
N ALA A 26 2.29 18.77 9.16
CA ALA A 26 1.93 17.45 8.68
C ALA A 26 3.16 16.72 8.18
N THR A 27 3.02 15.42 7.98
CA THR A 27 4.09 14.57 7.48
C THR A 27 3.98 14.42 5.97
N LEU A 28 5.12 14.34 5.26
CA LEU A 28 5.16 14.03 3.83
C LEU A 28 4.34 12.75 3.52
N GLY A 29 3.48 12.80 2.50
CA GLY A 29 2.54 11.75 2.11
C GLY A 29 1.34 11.54 3.03
N GLY A 30 1.27 12.27 4.16
CA GLY A 30 0.21 12.16 5.14
C GLY A 30 -1.07 12.92 4.78
N THR A 31 -2.06 12.81 5.68
CA THR A 31 -3.30 13.59 5.65
C THR A 31 -3.29 14.63 6.76
N LEU A 32 -3.78 15.83 6.46
CA LEU A 32 -3.88 16.96 7.37
C LEU A 32 -5.29 17.52 7.35
N ASP A 33 -5.86 17.69 8.54
CA ASP A 33 -7.15 18.34 8.73
C ASP A 33 -6.97 19.71 9.40
N HIS A 34 -7.21 20.77 8.66
CA HIS A 34 -7.26 22.13 9.20
C HIS A 34 -8.67 22.47 9.61
N LYS A 35 -8.95 22.53 10.91
CA LYS A 35 -10.19 23.11 11.41
C LYS A 35 -10.09 24.63 11.31
N LEU A 36 -10.65 25.19 10.24
CA LEU A 36 -10.61 26.63 9.95
C LEU A 36 -11.66 27.37 10.78
N MET A 37 -12.81 26.76 11.04
CA MET A 37 -13.86 27.33 11.91
C MET A 37 -14.78 26.22 12.42
N ASN A 38 -15.75 26.54 13.28
CA ASN A 38 -16.67 25.53 13.81
C ASN A 38 -17.82 25.19 12.85
N ASN A 39 -18.26 26.15 12.03
CA ASN A 39 -19.29 25.99 11.01
C ASN A 39 -19.12 27.10 9.97
N ALA A 40 -19.01 26.73 8.69
CA ALA A 40 -18.80 27.67 7.60
C ALA A 40 -20.10 28.11 6.90
N SER A 41 -21.24 27.53 7.29
CA SER A 41 -22.54 27.84 6.69
C SER A 41 -22.87 29.32 6.81
N GLY A 42 -23.26 29.93 5.70
CA GLY A 42 -23.64 31.36 5.65
C GLY A 42 -22.50 32.35 5.44
N TYR A 43 -21.25 31.89 5.39
CA TYR A 43 -20.08 32.71 5.06
C TYR A 43 -19.69 32.57 3.58
N GLU A 44 -18.82 33.45 3.11
CA GLU A 44 -17.96 33.21 1.95
C GLU A 44 -16.52 33.09 2.44
N LEU A 45 -15.83 32.03 2.04
CA LEU A 45 -14.45 31.75 2.44
C LEU A 45 -13.55 31.70 1.21
N ARG A 46 -12.33 32.21 1.36
CA ARG A 46 -11.26 32.09 0.37
C ARG A 46 -9.99 31.68 1.10
N LEU A 47 -9.43 30.53 0.73
CA LEU A 47 -8.10 30.14 1.18
C LEU A 47 -7.11 30.40 0.04
N ARG A 48 -6.06 31.16 0.34
CA ARG A 48 -4.98 31.47 -0.57
C ARG A 48 -3.66 30.97 -0.02
N LYS A 49 -2.77 30.54 -0.90
CA LYS A 49 -1.37 30.23 -0.55
C LYS A 49 -0.47 31.29 -1.13
N ASN A 50 0.44 31.81 -0.33
CA ASN A 50 1.46 32.72 -0.83
C ASN A 50 2.57 31.92 -1.53
N LEU A 51 2.77 32.19 -2.82
CA LEU A 51 3.84 31.60 -3.63
C LEU A 51 4.77 32.70 -4.13
N THR A 52 5.95 32.32 -4.60
CA THR A 52 6.94 33.25 -5.17
C THR A 52 6.41 34.04 -6.37
N GLN A 53 5.51 33.45 -7.15
CA GLN A 53 4.89 34.07 -8.33
C GLN A 53 3.63 34.90 -8.00
N GLY A 54 3.20 34.91 -6.73
CA GLY A 54 2.00 35.58 -6.26
C GLY A 54 1.06 34.64 -5.50
N PRO A 55 0.04 35.18 -4.80
CA PRO A 55 -0.90 34.38 -4.06
C PRO A 55 -1.81 33.59 -5.00
N GLU A 56 -1.91 32.28 -4.78
CA GLU A 56 -2.76 31.37 -5.55
C GLU A 56 -3.98 30.94 -4.72
N MET A 57 -5.13 30.84 -5.38
CA MET A 57 -6.37 30.36 -4.77
C MET A 57 -6.32 28.85 -4.57
N ILE A 58 -6.52 28.42 -3.32
CA ILE A 58 -6.57 27.01 -2.92
C ILE A 58 -8.00 26.49 -2.93
N PHE A 59 -8.91 27.24 -2.29
CA PHE A 59 -10.33 27.00 -2.45
C PHE A 59 -11.16 28.27 -2.24
N THR A 60 -12.35 28.26 -2.82
CA THR A 60 -13.42 29.22 -2.53
C THR A 60 -14.66 28.46 -2.07
N MET A 61 -15.31 28.96 -1.04
CA MET A 61 -16.65 28.53 -0.64
C MET A 61 -17.59 29.73 -0.72
N LYS A 62 -18.68 29.60 -1.50
CA LYS A 62 -19.70 30.64 -1.62
C LYS A 62 -21.07 30.01 -1.86
N ARG A 63 -22.11 30.50 -1.16
CA ARG A 63 -23.47 29.94 -1.25
C ARG A 63 -23.50 28.42 -1.03
N ASN A 64 -22.75 27.95 -0.04
CA ASN A 64 -22.58 26.53 0.30
C ASN A 64 -22.05 25.65 -0.85
N LYS A 65 -21.38 26.24 -1.85
CA LYS A 65 -20.66 25.52 -2.90
C LYS A 65 -19.16 25.72 -2.70
N VAL A 66 -18.41 24.64 -2.73
CA VAL A 66 -16.95 24.61 -2.64
C VAL A 66 -16.36 24.41 -4.03
N SER A 67 -15.30 25.15 -4.34
CA SER A 67 -14.44 24.92 -5.50
C SER A 67 -12.99 24.92 -5.01
N THR A 68 -12.32 23.79 -5.14
CA THR A 68 -10.87 23.65 -4.94
C THR A 68 -10.15 23.94 -6.25
N LYS A 69 -8.95 24.54 -6.16
CA LYS A 69 -8.12 24.96 -7.29
C LYS A 69 -6.63 24.91 -6.92
N GLY A 70 -5.78 25.06 -7.92
CA GLY A 70 -4.35 25.30 -7.76
C GLY A 70 -3.57 24.07 -7.30
N PRO A 71 -2.46 24.22 -6.56
CA PRO A 71 -1.49 23.15 -6.32
C PRO A 71 -2.01 21.98 -5.48
N THR A 72 -3.19 22.14 -4.86
CA THR A 72 -3.84 21.11 -4.04
C THR A 72 -5.09 20.51 -4.69
N GLU A 73 -5.37 20.86 -5.94
CA GLU A 73 -6.49 20.30 -6.70
C GLU A 73 -6.34 18.77 -6.81
N GLY A 74 -7.45 18.04 -6.67
CA GLY A 74 -7.46 16.58 -6.64
C GLY A 74 -6.96 15.94 -5.33
N ARG A 75 -6.33 16.70 -4.43
CA ARG A 75 -5.82 16.22 -3.13
C ARG A 75 -6.49 16.89 -1.92
N SER A 76 -7.37 17.87 -2.14
CA SER A 76 -8.00 18.64 -1.07
C SER A 76 -9.53 18.66 -1.12
N GLU A 77 -10.14 18.80 0.06
CA GLU A 77 -11.59 18.87 0.25
C GLU A 77 -11.94 19.84 1.40
N PHE A 78 -13.09 20.51 1.33
CA PHE A 78 -13.59 21.36 2.40
C PHE A 78 -14.97 20.92 2.89
N PHE A 79 -15.07 20.66 4.19
CA PHE A 79 -16.28 20.22 4.88
C PHE A 79 -16.98 21.42 5.52
N ILE A 80 -18.07 21.88 4.89
CA ILE A 80 -18.81 23.08 5.32
C ILE A 80 -19.35 22.96 6.76
N ASN A 81 -19.88 21.79 7.11
CA ASN A 81 -20.60 21.56 8.36
C ASN A 81 -19.74 21.75 9.61
N ASN A 82 -18.44 21.45 9.52
CA ASN A 82 -17.49 21.56 10.63
C ASN A 82 -16.31 22.51 10.33
N GLY A 83 -16.34 23.18 9.18
CA GLY A 83 -15.32 24.15 8.76
C GLY A 83 -13.92 23.56 8.57
N THR A 84 -13.80 22.27 8.24
CA THR A 84 -12.52 21.59 8.10
C THR A 84 -12.05 21.57 6.64
N PHE A 85 -10.82 22.02 6.40
CA PHE A 85 -10.10 21.82 5.14
C PHE A 85 -9.17 20.61 5.28
N ARG A 86 -9.38 19.57 4.47
CA ARG A 86 -8.57 18.36 4.44
C ARG A 86 -7.63 18.40 3.25
N LEU A 87 -6.36 18.10 3.49
CA LEU A 87 -5.33 17.89 2.47
C LEU A 87 -4.79 16.47 2.62
N THR A 88 -4.84 15.69 1.55
CA THR A 88 -4.33 14.30 1.50
C THR A 88 -3.07 14.23 0.66
N ASN A 89 -2.26 13.19 0.87
CA ASN A 89 -0.99 13.00 0.16
C ASN A 89 -0.16 14.30 0.17
N ALA A 90 0.09 14.86 1.35
CA ALA A 90 0.76 16.15 1.51
C ALA A 90 2.18 16.10 0.92
N GLU A 91 2.57 17.13 0.17
CA GLU A 91 3.87 17.22 -0.50
C GLU A 91 4.75 18.29 0.15
N MET A 92 6.08 18.18 0.07
CA MET A 92 6.98 19.22 0.62
C MET A 92 6.65 20.62 0.10
N ALA A 93 6.25 20.69 -1.18
CA ALA A 93 5.82 21.91 -1.84
C ALA A 93 4.57 22.53 -1.19
N ASP A 94 3.73 21.78 -0.47
CA ASP A 94 2.56 22.30 0.25
C ASP A 94 2.94 23.19 1.44
N SER A 95 4.19 23.14 1.92
CA SER A 95 4.66 24.05 2.96
C SER A 95 4.54 25.52 2.53
N GLY A 96 4.23 26.40 3.48
CA GLY A 96 4.17 27.83 3.22
C GLY A 96 3.14 28.57 4.05
N GLN A 97 2.97 29.85 3.72
CA GLN A 97 1.98 30.72 4.35
C GLN A 97 0.68 30.70 3.56
N TYR A 98 -0.41 30.48 4.29
CA TYR A 98 -1.76 30.49 3.78
C TYR A 98 -2.55 31.61 4.46
N PHE A 99 -3.51 32.18 3.73
CA PHE A 99 -4.41 33.21 4.21
C PHE A 99 -5.85 32.77 4.01
N LEU A 100 -6.59 32.67 5.11
CA LEU A 100 -8.03 32.46 5.11
C LEU A 100 -8.72 33.81 5.21
N GLU A 101 -9.40 34.22 4.14
CA GLU A 101 -10.25 35.40 4.11
C GLU A 101 -11.71 34.97 4.37
N VAL A 102 -12.37 35.62 5.33
CA VAL A 102 -13.74 35.32 5.73
C VAL A 102 -14.63 36.53 5.42
N TYR A 103 -15.72 36.29 4.70
CA TYR A 103 -16.70 37.30 4.34
C TYR A 103 -18.08 36.92 4.86
N ASN A 104 -18.87 37.92 5.24
CA ASN A 104 -20.28 37.70 5.59
C ASN A 104 -21.14 37.49 4.33
N SER A 105 -22.41 37.16 4.53
CA SER A 105 -23.38 36.94 3.44
C SER A 105 -23.62 38.16 2.53
N LYS A 106 -23.25 39.37 2.98
CA LYS A 106 -23.30 40.62 2.22
C LYS A 106 -22.01 40.92 1.46
N GLY A 107 -20.99 40.07 1.57
CA GLY A 107 -19.68 40.24 0.94
C GLY A 107 -18.73 41.17 1.69
N THR A 108 -19.05 41.58 2.92
CA THR A 108 -18.14 42.37 3.77
C THR A 108 -17.07 41.45 4.37
N SER A 109 -15.81 41.86 4.27
CA SER A 109 -14.69 41.19 4.94
C SER A 109 -14.88 41.24 6.45
N ILE A 110 -14.86 40.09 7.11
CA ILE A 110 -14.95 39.96 8.56
C ILE A 110 -13.54 39.89 9.15
N GLU A 111 -12.71 39.03 8.59
CA GLU A 111 -11.36 38.79 9.09
C GLU A 111 -10.48 38.12 8.03
N THR A 112 -9.17 38.17 8.28
CA THR A 112 -8.17 37.40 7.55
C THR A 112 -7.25 36.74 8.56
N ARG A 113 -7.02 35.43 8.41
CA ARG A 113 -6.17 34.64 9.30
C ARG A 113 -5.00 34.08 8.54
N GLN A 114 -3.83 34.09 9.17
CA GLN A 114 -2.61 33.52 8.63
C GLN A 114 -2.39 32.11 9.18
N ILE A 115 -2.06 31.17 8.30
CA ILE A 115 -1.76 29.79 8.66
C ILE A 115 -0.39 29.44 8.08
N GLN A 116 0.58 29.15 8.94
CA GLN A 116 1.86 28.59 8.52
C GLN A 116 1.74 27.07 8.49
N LEU A 117 1.82 26.48 7.29
CA LEU A 117 1.91 25.05 7.11
C LEU A 117 3.37 24.63 6.97
N ASN A 118 3.78 23.64 7.75
CA ASN A 118 5.09 23.00 7.64
C ASN A 118 4.93 21.50 7.37
N ILE A 119 5.30 21.06 6.16
CA ILE A 119 5.39 19.64 5.84
C ILE A 119 6.76 19.14 6.28
N LYS A 120 6.74 18.21 7.21
CA LYS A 120 7.94 17.58 7.76
C LYS A 120 8.11 16.23 7.09
N GLU A 121 9.32 15.98 6.63
CA GLU A 121 9.76 14.61 6.47
C GLU A 121 9.98 14.04 7.87
N VAL A 122 9.21 13.01 8.26
CA VAL A 122 9.55 12.27 9.48
C VAL A 122 10.78 11.47 9.11
N GLU A 123 11.93 11.82 9.69
CA GLU A 123 13.11 10.96 9.59
C GLU A 123 12.76 9.60 10.19
N ASN A 124 12.40 8.64 9.34
CA ASN A 124 12.11 7.29 9.76
C ASN A 124 13.44 6.60 10.06
N ILE A 125 13.93 6.80 11.28
CA ILE A 125 15.16 6.19 11.75
C ILE A 125 14.85 4.79 12.29
N CYS A 126 15.25 3.77 11.54
CA CYS A 126 15.29 2.41 12.05
C CYS A 126 16.65 2.12 12.69
N ILE A 127 16.66 1.76 13.97
CA ILE A 127 17.89 1.38 14.69
C ILE A 127 18.16 -0.10 14.46
N ALA A 128 19.14 -0.39 13.61
CA ALA A 128 19.55 -1.75 13.23
C ALA A 128 20.95 -2.09 13.77
N THR A 129 21.15 -1.83 15.06
CA THR A 129 22.40 -2.12 15.78
C THR A 129 22.42 -3.51 16.42
N GLN A 130 21.28 -4.23 16.41
CA GLN A 130 21.15 -5.56 16.99
C GLN A 130 21.49 -6.66 15.97
N ILE A 131 21.75 -7.88 16.45
CA ILE A 131 22.07 -9.07 15.62
C ILE A 131 20.96 -9.34 14.58
N SER A 132 19.71 -9.06 14.94
CA SER A 132 18.57 -9.10 14.02
C SER A 132 17.69 -7.88 14.25
N SER A 133 17.28 -7.20 13.19
CA SER A 133 16.40 -6.02 13.26
C SER A 133 15.33 -6.06 12.18
N GLN A 134 14.16 -5.51 12.47
CA GLN A 134 13.07 -5.36 11.51
C GLN A 134 12.81 -3.86 11.31
N CYS A 135 12.84 -3.43 10.06
CA CYS A 135 12.61 -2.04 9.66
C CYS A 135 11.48 -2.01 8.65
N SER A 136 10.74 -0.90 8.62
CA SER A 136 9.67 -0.71 7.64
C SER A 136 9.75 0.66 6.99
N VAL A 137 9.50 0.72 5.70
CA VAL A 137 9.41 1.97 4.91
C VAL A 137 8.24 1.89 3.94
N THR A 138 7.61 3.03 3.66
CA THR A 138 6.56 3.16 2.64
C THR A 138 7.19 3.24 1.25
N LEU A 139 6.46 2.81 0.21
CA LEU A 139 6.89 3.03 -1.17
C LEU A 139 7.06 4.53 -1.45
N GLY A 140 8.11 4.89 -2.18
CA GLY A 140 8.52 6.28 -2.44
C GLY A 140 9.06 7.03 -1.22
N GLY A 141 9.10 6.40 -0.05
CA GLY A 141 9.55 7.02 1.19
C GLY A 141 11.07 6.97 1.38
N THR A 142 11.54 7.68 2.41
CA THR A 142 12.93 7.66 2.87
C THR A 142 13.09 6.74 4.08
N LEU A 143 14.08 5.84 4.03
CA LEU A 143 14.53 5.01 5.14
C LEU A 143 15.88 5.52 5.65
N ASN A 144 15.98 5.84 6.94
CA ASN A 144 17.25 6.07 7.62
C ASN A 144 17.58 4.85 8.49
N LEU A 145 18.50 4.01 8.04
CA LEU A 145 18.92 2.81 8.73
C LEU A 145 20.17 3.09 9.56
N LYS A 146 20.00 3.27 10.87
CA LYS A 146 21.10 3.49 11.82
C LYS A 146 21.78 2.16 12.12
N LEU A 147 22.92 1.92 11.48
CA LEU A 147 23.67 0.67 11.60
C LEU A 147 24.65 0.70 12.79
N MET A 148 25.16 1.86 13.17
CA MET A 148 26.02 2.04 14.34
C MET A 148 26.11 3.52 14.73
N ASN A 149 26.76 3.83 15.85
CA ASN A 149 26.90 5.21 16.31
C ASN A 149 27.96 6.00 15.53
N ASN A 150 29.04 5.34 15.11
CA ASN A 150 30.12 5.92 14.31
C ASN A 150 30.82 4.78 13.56
N ALA A 151 30.96 4.90 12.23
CA ALA A 151 31.57 3.89 11.37
C ALA A 151 33.05 4.14 11.06
N SER A 152 33.62 5.24 11.55
CA SER A 152 35.02 5.58 11.33
C SER A 152 35.95 4.47 11.82
N GLY A 153 36.89 4.06 10.98
CA GLY A 153 37.88 3.02 11.31
C GLY A 153 37.43 1.57 11.10
N TYR A 154 36.16 1.33 10.72
CA TYR A 154 35.67 0.01 10.34
C TYR A 154 35.79 -0.24 8.83
N GLU A 155 35.57 -1.48 8.40
CA GLU A 155 35.12 -1.80 7.05
C GLU A 155 33.71 -2.39 7.15
N LEU A 156 32.78 -1.86 6.37
CA LEU A 156 31.37 -2.30 6.36
C LEU A 156 30.99 -2.80 4.98
N ARG A 157 30.20 -3.88 4.94
CA ARG A 157 29.58 -4.38 3.72
C ARG A 157 28.12 -4.67 3.99
N LEU A 158 27.24 -3.95 3.29
CA LEU A 158 25.81 -4.27 3.31
C LEU A 158 25.48 -5.06 2.05
N ARG A 159 24.87 -6.23 2.25
CA ARG A 159 24.44 -7.13 1.18
C ARG A 159 22.95 -7.36 1.26
N LYS A 160 22.28 -7.40 0.12
CA LYS A 160 20.89 -7.85 0.02
C LYS A 160 20.87 -9.30 -0.41
N ASN A 161 20.08 -10.12 0.24
CA ASN A 161 19.87 -11.50 -0.14
C ASN A 161 18.84 -11.57 -1.28
N LEU A 162 19.23 -12.10 -2.44
CA LEU A 162 18.36 -12.35 -3.58
C LEU A 162 18.38 -13.83 -3.96
N THR A 163 17.39 -14.26 -4.72
CA THR A 163 17.30 -15.65 -5.21
C THR A 163 18.48 -16.04 -6.11
N GLN A 164 19.05 -15.07 -6.82
CA GLN A 164 20.20 -15.27 -7.72
C GLN A 164 21.56 -15.19 -6.98
N GLY A 165 21.56 -14.84 -5.70
CA GLY A 165 22.76 -14.65 -4.88
C GLY A 165 22.77 -13.32 -4.14
N PRO A 166 23.62 -13.15 -3.11
CA PRO A 166 23.71 -11.90 -2.38
C PRO A 166 24.32 -10.79 -3.25
N GLU A 167 23.63 -9.66 -3.33
CA GLU A 167 24.07 -8.48 -4.07
C GLU A 167 24.65 -7.43 -3.11
N MET A 168 25.76 -6.79 -3.50
CA MET A 168 26.40 -5.72 -2.73
C MET A 168 25.61 -4.43 -2.88
N ILE A 169 25.19 -3.84 -1.74
CA ILE A 169 24.43 -2.59 -1.69
C ILE A 169 25.35 -1.42 -1.40
N PHE A 170 26.22 -1.56 -0.40
CA PHE A 170 27.33 -0.63 -0.24
C PHE A 170 28.54 -1.29 0.41
N THR A 171 29.70 -0.69 0.20
CA THR A 171 30.93 -0.95 0.94
C THR A 171 31.47 0.35 1.48
N MET A 172 31.92 0.34 2.73
CA MET A 172 32.70 1.42 3.31
C MET A 172 34.04 0.86 3.73
N LYS A 173 35.13 1.42 3.22
CA LYS A 173 36.51 1.03 3.58
C LYS A 173 37.42 2.23 3.56
N ARG A 174 38.27 2.39 4.58
CA ARG A 174 39.17 3.55 4.73
C ARG A 174 38.42 4.88 4.59
N ASN A 175 37.26 4.98 5.23
CA ASN A 175 36.35 6.14 5.17
C ASN A 175 35.90 6.56 3.76
N LYS A 176 36.00 5.66 2.77
CA LYS A 176 35.42 5.84 1.44
C LYS A 176 34.22 4.92 1.30
N VAL A 177 33.09 5.50 0.89
CA VAL A 177 31.84 4.79 0.62
C VAL A 177 31.73 4.54 -0.88
N SER A 178 31.33 3.33 -1.25
CA SER A 178 30.89 2.97 -2.59
C SER A 178 29.53 2.31 -2.46
N THR A 179 28.49 2.99 -2.95
CA THR A 179 27.16 2.41 -3.18
C THR A 179 27.18 1.65 -4.50
N LYS A 180 26.41 0.56 -4.58
CA LYS A 180 26.35 -0.36 -5.72
C LYS A 180 24.93 -0.93 -5.87
N GLY A 181 24.66 -1.49 -7.04
CA GLY A 181 23.46 -2.30 -7.28
C GLY A 181 22.18 -1.44 -7.36
N PRO A 182 21.00 -2.01 -7.03
CA PRO A 182 19.69 -1.39 -7.33
C PRO A 182 19.38 -0.11 -6.54
N THR A 183 20.22 0.23 -5.56
CA THR A 183 20.06 1.43 -4.73
C THR A 183 21.05 2.55 -5.13
N GLU A 184 21.86 2.33 -6.16
CA GLU A 184 22.77 3.34 -6.69
C GLU A 184 21.98 4.57 -7.18
N GLY A 185 22.45 5.77 -6.84
CA GLY A 185 21.74 7.03 -7.12
C GLY A 185 20.59 7.37 -6.15
N ARG A 186 20.10 6.40 -5.36
CA ARG A 186 19.05 6.60 -4.34
C ARG A 186 19.53 6.35 -2.90
N SER A 187 20.83 6.12 -2.70
CA SER A 187 21.37 5.80 -1.38
C SER A 187 22.64 6.57 -1.02
N GLU A 188 22.81 6.78 0.28
CA GLU A 188 23.96 7.48 0.86
C GLU A 188 24.31 6.88 2.24
N PHE A 189 25.60 6.86 2.59
CA PHE A 189 26.06 6.40 3.91
C PHE A 189 26.82 7.50 4.64
N PHE A 190 26.37 7.83 5.84
CA PHE A 190 26.95 8.84 6.71
C PHE A 190 27.89 8.18 7.73
N ILE A 191 29.20 8.30 7.51
CA ILE A 191 30.23 7.64 8.33
C ILE A 191 30.16 8.11 9.79
N ASN A 192 30.02 9.42 10.01
CA ASN A 192 30.09 10.06 11.33
C ASN A 192 29.03 9.54 12.30
N ASN A 193 27.87 9.13 11.78
CA ASN A 193 26.77 8.63 12.57
C ASN A 193 26.35 7.21 12.17
N GLY A 194 27.06 6.51 11.29
CA GLY A 194 26.78 5.14 10.88
C GLY A 194 25.38 4.92 10.28
N THR A 195 24.76 5.91 9.65
CA THR A 195 23.42 5.80 9.06
C THR A 195 23.50 5.55 7.55
N PHE A 196 22.80 4.52 7.08
CA PHE A 196 22.53 4.29 5.67
C PHE A 196 21.15 4.88 5.31
N ARG A 197 21.12 5.85 4.40
CA ARG A 197 19.90 6.49 3.91
C ARG A 197 19.56 5.91 2.54
N LEU A 198 18.29 5.53 2.37
CA LEU A 198 17.69 5.12 1.10
C LEU A 198 16.48 6.00 0.84
N THR A 199 16.44 6.68 -0.30
CA THR A 199 15.33 7.54 -0.72
C THR A 199 14.52 6.86 -1.81
N ASP A 200 13.26 7.29 -1.99
CA ASP A 200 12.38 6.80 -3.06
C ASP A 200 12.32 5.26 -3.05
N ALA A 201 11.95 4.68 -1.90
CA ALA A 201 11.99 3.23 -1.69
C ALA A 201 11.06 2.49 -2.67
N GLU A 202 11.59 1.45 -3.31
CA GLU A 202 10.89 0.66 -4.32
C GLU A 202 10.50 -0.73 -3.81
N MET A 203 9.59 -1.42 -4.53
CA MET A 203 9.24 -2.82 -4.20
C MET A 203 10.47 -3.74 -4.22
N ALA A 204 11.42 -3.44 -5.10
CA ALA A 204 12.68 -4.15 -5.20
C ALA A 204 13.63 -3.89 -4.03
N ASP A 205 13.36 -2.95 -3.13
CA ASP A 205 14.20 -2.71 -1.94
C ASP A 205 13.78 -3.61 -0.76
N PHE A 206 12.59 -4.20 -0.77
CA PHE A 206 12.16 -5.06 0.34
C PHE A 206 12.90 -6.40 0.36
N GLY A 207 13.10 -6.94 1.57
CA GLY A 207 13.73 -8.25 1.78
C GLY A 207 14.77 -8.27 2.89
N GLN A 208 15.60 -9.31 2.85
CA GLN A 208 16.63 -9.55 3.85
C GLN A 208 17.97 -8.96 3.44
N TYR A 209 18.61 -8.30 4.40
CA TYR A 209 19.93 -7.72 4.27
C TYR A 209 20.86 -8.29 5.35
N PHE A 210 22.16 -8.28 5.05
CA PHE A 210 23.22 -8.64 5.97
C PHE A 210 24.25 -7.51 6.02
N LEU A 211 24.50 -6.98 7.21
CA LEU A 211 25.62 -6.08 7.48
C LEU A 211 26.78 -6.90 8.01
N GLU A 212 27.87 -6.99 7.25
CA GLU A 212 29.14 -7.54 7.68
C GLU A 212 30.03 -6.39 8.19
N VAL A 213 30.57 -6.53 9.40
CA VAL A 213 31.42 -5.52 10.06
C VAL A 213 32.81 -6.10 10.26
N TYR A 214 33.82 -5.37 9.80
CA TYR A 214 35.23 -5.73 9.92
C TYR A 214 36.00 -4.63 10.65
N ASN A 215 37.01 -5.02 11.44
CA ASN A 215 37.94 -4.06 12.03
C ASN A 215 38.93 -3.51 10.98
N SER A 216 39.78 -2.56 11.40
CA SER A 216 40.82 -1.96 10.55
C SER A 216 41.85 -2.95 9.99
N ASN A 217 42.02 -4.11 10.64
CA ASN A 217 42.92 -5.18 10.21
C ASN A 217 42.25 -6.16 9.24
N GLY A 218 40.97 -5.96 8.90
CA GLY A 218 40.19 -6.83 8.02
C GLY A 218 39.62 -8.08 8.71
N THR A 219 39.69 -8.19 10.03
CA THR A 219 39.05 -9.28 10.79
C THR A 219 37.55 -9.04 10.88
N SER A 220 36.75 -10.06 10.58
CA SER A 220 35.30 -10.04 10.78
C SER A 220 34.98 -9.93 12.27
N ILE A 221 34.23 -8.90 12.65
CA ILE A 221 33.75 -8.68 14.01
C ILE A 221 32.39 -9.35 14.18
N GLU A 222 31.46 -9.06 13.28
CA GLU A 222 30.09 -9.54 13.38
C GLU A 222 29.37 -9.49 12.03
N THR A 223 28.24 -10.19 11.96
CA THR A 223 27.28 -10.08 10.87
C THR A 223 25.89 -9.93 11.47
N ARG A 224 25.15 -8.92 11.01
CA ARG A 224 23.79 -8.62 11.49
C ARG A 224 22.79 -8.79 10.38
N LYS A 225 21.63 -9.34 10.70
CA LYS A 225 20.49 -9.52 9.79
C LYS A 225 19.52 -8.34 9.93
N ILE A 226 19.08 -7.80 8.80
CA ILE A 226 18.11 -6.70 8.75
C ILE A 226 17.00 -7.13 7.80
N GLN A 227 15.77 -7.18 8.31
CA GLN A 227 14.58 -7.42 7.49
C GLN A 227 13.94 -6.08 7.17
N LEU A 228 13.91 -5.70 5.89
CA LEU A 228 13.21 -4.50 5.42
C LEU A 228 11.84 -4.87 4.87
N ASN A 229 10.80 -4.34 5.49
CA ASN A 229 9.40 -4.61 5.19
C ASN A 229 8.71 -3.39 4.57
N PHE A 230 7.69 -3.65 3.78
CA PHE A 230 6.78 -2.62 3.31
C PHE A 230 5.85 -2.18 4.44
N LYS A 231 5.71 -0.86 4.64
CA LYS A 231 4.67 -0.27 5.48
C LYS A 231 3.49 0.12 4.59
N ALA A 232 2.36 -0.57 4.73
CA ALA A 232 1.13 -0.17 4.07
C ALA A 232 0.66 1.19 4.61
N LEU A 233 0.21 2.09 3.73
CA LEU A 233 -0.62 3.21 4.18
C LEU A 233 -1.88 2.61 4.80
N SER A 234 -2.13 2.91 6.08
CA SER A 234 -3.40 2.62 6.71
C SER A 234 -4.45 3.58 6.14
N ASN A 235 -4.95 3.27 4.95
CA ASN A 235 -6.28 3.75 4.57
C ASN A 235 -7.25 2.68 5.08
N PRO A 236 -8.01 2.91 6.16
CA PRO A 236 -9.23 2.14 6.39
C PRO A 236 -10.20 2.55 5.29
N GLY A 237 -10.03 1.97 4.09
CA GLY A 237 -11.08 2.00 3.08
C GLY A 237 -12.34 1.40 3.68
N PRO A 238 -13.54 1.87 3.27
CA PRO A 238 -14.79 1.35 3.79
C PRO A 238 -14.78 -0.17 3.61
N SER A 239 -14.83 -0.89 4.72
CA SER A 239 -14.94 -2.34 4.73
C SER A 239 -16.21 -2.71 3.95
N LEU A 240 -16.02 -3.22 2.73
CA LEU A 240 -17.10 -3.88 2.02
C LEU A 240 -17.62 -4.97 2.97
N PRO A 241 -18.95 -5.09 3.15
CA PRO A 241 -19.49 -6.16 3.96
C PRO A 241 -18.98 -7.47 3.37
N ARG A 242 -18.23 -8.21 4.19
CA ARG A 242 -17.83 -9.58 3.89
C ARG A 242 -19.12 -10.35 3.68
N VAL A 243 -19.53 -10.50 2.42
CA VAL A 243 -20.50 -11.52 2.04
C VAL A 243 -19.81 -12.83 2.36
N LEU A 244 -20.15 -13.40 3.52
CA LEU A 244 -19.89 -14.78 3.85
C LEU A 244 -20.64 -15.60 2.80
N ILE A 245 -19.96 -15.91 1.70
CA ILE A 245 -20.34 -17.05 0.89
C ILE A 245 -20.00 -18.26 1.78
N MET A 246 -20.93 -18.61 2.66
CA MET A 246 -21.04 -19.97 3.16
C MET A 246 -21.26 -20.83 1.92
N GLY A 247 -20.16 -21.25 1.31
CA GLY A 247 -20.15 -22.37 0.38
C GLY A 247 -20.61 -23.57 1.18
N SER A 248 -21.92 -23.78 1.24
CA SER A 248 -22.48 -24.96 1.86
C SER A 248 -21.96 -26.13 1.03
N ALA A 249 -21.29 -27.07 1.71
CA ALA A 249 -20.86 -28.33 1.11
C ALA A 249 -22.01 -29.05 0.37
N GLY A 250 -23.27 -28.69 0.67
CA GLY A 250 -24.46 -29.15 -0.04
C GLY A 250 -24.57 -28.70 -1.49
N GLY A 251 -24.06 -27.53 -1.89
CA GLY A 251 -24.16 -27.05 -3.28
C GLY A 251 -23.30 -27.86 -4.25
N VAL A 252 -22.07 -28.19 -3.84
CA VAL A 252 -21.17 -29.07 -4.60
C VAL A 252 -21.71 -30.50 -4.60
N LEU A 253 -22.24 -30.99 -3.48
CA LEU A 253 -22.85 -32.32 -3.40
C LEU A 253 -24.06 -32.44 -4.34
N LEU A 254 -24.92 -31.42 -4.41
CA LEU A 254 -26.08 -31.40 -5.31
C LEU A 254 -25.67 -31.40 -6.78
N LEU A 255 -24.66 -30.62 -7.17
CA LEU A 255 -24.15 -30.62 -8.53
C LEU A 255 -23.54 -31.96 -8.92
N VAL A 256 -22.75 -32.58 -8.03
CA VAL A 256 -22.18 -33.92 -8.26
C VAL A 256 -23.30 -34.96 -8.39
N MET A 257 -24.32 -34.91 -7.54
CA MET A 257 -25.47 -35.82 -7.61
C MET A 257 -26.26 -35.66 -8.93
N LEU A 258 -26.49 -34.43 -9.39
CA LEU A 258 -27.16 -34.18 -10.67
C LEU A 258 -26.34 -34.71 -11.86
N VAL A 259 -25.03 -34.49 -11.87
CA VAL A 259 -24.14 -35.02 -12.92
C VAL A 259 -24.16 -36.56 -12.91
N MET A 260 -24.10 -37.19 -11.74
CA MET A 260 -24.18 -38.65 -11.62
C MET A 260 -25.53 -39.19 -12.11
N LEU A 261 -26.65 -38.52 -11.82
CA LEU A 261 -27.97 -38.90 -12.34
C LEU A 261 -28.04 -38.78 -13.86
N VAL A 262 -27.48 -37.71 -14.44
CA VAL A 262 -27.42 -37.53 -15.90
C VAL A 262 -26.58 -38.64 -16.54
N ILE A 263 -25.40 -38.95 -16.00
CA ILE A 263 -24.56 -40.05 -16.48
C ILE A 263 -25.30 -41.38 -16.38
N CYS A 264 -25.96 -41.65 -15.25
CA CYS A 264 -26.73 -42.88 -15.03
C CYS A 264 -27.91 -42.99 -16.01
N CYS A 265 -28.60 -41.88 -16.29
CA CYS A 265 -29.64 -41.79 -17.32
C CYS A 265 -29.10 -42.06 -18.73
N ILE A 266 -27.91 -41.54 -19.08
CA ILE A 266 -27.26 -41.78 -20.37
C ILE A 266 -26.88 -43.26 -20.51
N ILE A 267 -26.29 -43.86 -19.47
CA ILE A 267 -25.93 -45.28 -19.46
C ILE A 267 -27.18 -46.15 -19.60
N ARG A 268 -28.25 -45.87 -18.83
CA ARG A 268 -29.52 -46.60 -18.93
C ARG A 268 -30.22 -46.41 -20.28
N ARG A 269 -30.04 -45.27 -20.95
CA ARG A 269 -30.54 -45.07 -22.32
C ARG A 269 -29.74 -45.90 -23.33
N ARG A 270 -28.42 -46.05 -23.14
CA ARG A 270 -27.57 -46.90 -24.00
C ARG A 270 -27.82 -48.40 -23.81
N THR A 271 -28.27 -48.83 -22.64
CA THR A 271 -28.54 -50.26 -22.35
C THR A 271 -30.01 -50.67 -22.51
N ARG A 272 -30.88 -49.83 -23.10
CA ARG A 272 -32.18 -50.29 -23.57
C ARG A 272 -32.03 -50.91 -24.97
N PRO A 273 -32.13 -52.23 -25.14
CA PRO A 273 -32.21 -52.82 -26.48
C PRO A 273 -33.53 -52.38 -27.12
N GLY A 274 -33.43 -51.64 -28.22
CA GLY A 274 -34.55 -51.33 -29.10
C GLY A 274 -34.86 -52.54 -30.01
N PRO A 275 -36.14 -52.83 -30.28
CA PRO A 275 -36.57 -54.01 -31.02
C PRO A 275 -36.33 -53.80 -32.52
N GLN A 276 -35.57 -54.68 -33.18
CA GLN A 276 -35.64 -55.05 -34.60
C GLN A 276 -34.41 -55.90 -34.98
N MET A 277 -34.50 -57.22 -34.77
CA MET A 277 -33.64 -58.19 -35.46
C MET A 277 -34.48 -59.44 -35.77
N GLN A 278 -35.48 -59.23 -36.63
CA GLN A 278 -36.41 -60.26 -37.07
C GLN A 278 -36.12 -60.76 -38.51
N ASN A 279 -35.02 -60.34 -39.15
CA ASN A 279 -34.75 -60.69 -40.55
C ASN A 279 -33.33 -61.20 -40.85
N LEU A 280 -32.67 -61.83 -39.87
CA LEU A 280 -31.39 -62.52 -40.10
C LEU A 280 -31.38 -64.00 -39.66
N LYS A 281 -32.57 -64.58 -39.45
CA LYS A 281 -32.76 -66.04 -39.27
C LYS A 281 -33.53 -66.71 -40.41
N VAL A 282 -33.94 -65.95 -41.42
CA VAL A 282 -34.61 -66.50 -42.63
C VAL A 282 -33.60 -66.84 -43.74
N LEU A 283 -32.38 -66.27 -43.70
CA LEU A 283 -31.30 -66.56 -44.67
C LEU A 283 -30.32 -67.66 -44.22
N GLN A 284 -30.62 -68.38 -43.13
CA GLN A 284 -29.96 -69.65 -42.78
C GLN A 284 -30.94 -70.83 -42.86
N LYS A 285 -32.07 -70.67 -43.55
CA LYS A 285 -33.06 -71.73 -43.82
C LYS A 285 -33.06 -72.21 -45.29
N GLU A 286 -32.05 -71.81 -46.07
CA GLU A 286 -31.86 -72.28 -47.47
C GLU A 286 -30.57 -73.09 -47.66
N GLU A 287 -29.90 -73.52 -46.59
CA GLU A 287 -28.68 -74.34 -46.68
C GLU A 287 -28.75 -75.64 -45.83
N GLU A 288 -29.96 -76.13 -45.54
CA GLU A 288 -30.15 -77.43 -44.87
C GLU A 288 -31.39 -78.21 -45.38
N GLU A 289 -31.75 -78.02 -46.65
CA GLU A 289 -32.45 -79.04 -47.44
C GLU A 289 -31.38 -79.85 -48.22
N ASP A 290 -30.56 -80.62 -47.51
CA ASP A 290 -29.82 -81.74 -48.13
C ASP A 290 -29.32 -82.73 -47.07
N LYS A 291 -30.24 -83.60 -46.63
CA LYS A 291 -30.08 -84.95 -46.03
C LYS A 291 -31.41 -85.31 -45.36
N ASN A 292 -32.45 -85.60 -46.14
CA ASN A 292 -32.71 -86.93 -46.69
C ASN A 292 -32.62 -88.06 -45.65
N CYS A 293 -33.82 -88.56 -45.31
CA CYS A 293 -34.21 -89.93 -45.00
C CYS A 293 -33.20 -90.93 -44.41
N GLY A 294 -33.64 -91.58 -43.33
CA GLY A 294 -33.68 -93.05 -43.36
C GLY A 294 -33.28 -93.78 -42.07
N ASN A 295 -34.32 -94.22 -41.37
CA ASN A 295 -34.50 -95.59 -40.86
C ASN A 295 -33.78 -96.10 -39.59
N VAL A 296 -34.68 -96.48 -38.67
CA VAL A 296 -34.76 -97.72 -37.85
C VAL A 296 -33.91 -97.80 -36.58
#